data_AF-A0A2I4E163-F1
#
_entry.id   AF-A0A2I4E163-F1
#
_cell.length_a   1.000
_cell.length_b   1.000
_cell.length_c   1.000
_cell.angle_alpha   90.00
_cell.angle_beta   90.00
_cell.angle_gamma   90.00
#
_symmetry.space_group_name_H-M   'P 1'
#
loop_
_entity.id
_entity.type
_entity.pdbx_description
1 polymer ?
#
loop_
_entity_poly.entity_id
_entity_poly.type
_entity_poly.pdbx_seq_one_letter_code
_entity_poly.pdbx_strand_id
1 'polypeptide(L)'
;MIILLVFLLCFLLLISHAELGESTWELSRKEEFQFEHQLINLQKSAIKSIQTDGDIYDCIDFYKQPGFNHPFWKNTTFQMKRKLFMEAMKTNVNLPVSTIGLKDGGCPYGTVPIMRIDEDGLTRAKMNSKILYLTEPGYHYAILQTKPDLTRKIEGIQAAFSCFNAKGVDESQYSSFRMTLSNNLDSIKTGLTVNPLLFKDNKTRLFTQVVMDGRRQCFNYLCPGYIQLNPQIPLGWPVDTISVIGGEQYVMKLQVLKEYINRGANTTELVWTLRVEAVENSILGFWPTKVFSKLSEFGNYADWGGEVYSPLDQPSPAMGTGIRPLGHKWSTAYSAHSRFVALAYHEADLQSKFESPNDTEVYESDSKSYSILDIGHKSKMPGDYLIIYDGPGGIQSN
;
A
#
# COMPACT_ATOMS: atom_id res chain seq x y z
N MET A 1 -15.62 -15.27 42.85
CA MET A 1 -16.08 -16.08 41.69
C MET A 1 -17.17 -15.37 40.89
N ILE A 2 -18.25 -14.88 41.52
CA ILE A 2 -19.35 -14.16 40.85
C ILE A 2 -18.87 -12.89 40.13
N ILE A 3 -18.00 -12.09 40.76
CA ILE A 3 -17.44 -10.87 40.16
C ILE A 3 -16.63 -11.18 38.88
N LEU A 4 -15.86 -12.27 38.89
CA LEU A 4 -15.08 -12.71 37.72
C LEU A 4 -15.99 -13.16 36.56
N LEU A 5 -17.08 -13.84 36.89
CA LEU A 5 -18.11 -14.25 35.91
C LEU A 5 -18.83 -13.06 35.30
N VAL A 6 -19.14 -12.03 36.10
CA VAL A 6 -19.75 -10.78 35.60
C VAL A 6 -18.78 -10.02 34.70
N PHE A 7 -17.49 -9.92 35.06
CA PHE A 7 -16.48 -9.33 34.18
C PHE A 7 -16.31 -10.11 32.88
N LEU A 8 -16.29 -11.44 32.93
CA LEU A 8 -16.22 -12.29 31.74
C LEU A 8 -17.46 -12.12 30.85
N LEU A 9 -18.65 -12.08 31.43
CA LEU A 9 -19.90 -11.83 30.71
C LEU A 9 -19.97 -10.42 30.12
N CYS A 10 -19.54 -9.39 30.86
CA CYS A 10 -19.42 -8.03 30.34
C CYS A 10 -18.39 -7.93 29.22
N PHE A 11 -17.26 -8.64 29.32
CA PHE A 11 -16.25 -8.72 28.27
C PHE A 11 -16.79 -9.45 27.03
N LEU A 12 -17.53 -10.55 27.21
CA LEU A 12 -18.19 -11.28 26.13
C LEU A 12 -19.33 -10.46 25.48
N LEU A 13 -20.04 -9.64 26.27
CA LEU A 13 -21.05 -8.70 25.78
C LEU A 13 -20.41 -7.49 25.05
N LEU A 14 -19.25 -7.02 25.50
CA LEU A 14 -18.47 -6.00 24.79
C LEU A 14 -17.93 -6.53 23.45
N ILE A 15 -17.50 -7.79 23.41
CA ILE A 15 -17.12 -8.47 22.15
C ILE A 15 -18.35 -8.66 21.24
N SER A 16 -19.54 -8.95 21.80
CA SER A 16 -20.75 -9.12 21.00
C SER A 16 -21.35 -7.80 20.48
N HIS A 17 -21.03 -6.67 21.14
CA HIS A 17 -21.43 -5.32 20.72
C HIS A 17 -20.39 -4.62 19.84
N ALA A 18 -19.21 -5.22 19.64
CA ALA A 18 -18.40 -4.87 18.50
C ALA A 18 -19.15 -5.36 17.26
N GLU A 19 -19.96 -4.48 16.65
CA GLU A 19 -20.53 -4.72 15.33
C GLU A 19 -19.38 -4.95 14.34
N LEU A 20 -19.00 -6.21 14.20
CA LEU A 20 -18.07 -6.68 13.20
C LEU A 20 -18.82 -6.53 11.87
N GLY A 21 -18.58 -5.41 11.17
CA GLY A 21 -19.12 -5.22 9.83
C GLY A 21 -18.69 -6.40 8.97
N GLU A 22 -19.64 -7.14 8.41
CA GLU A 22 -19.34 -8.32 7.60
C GLU A 22 -18.70 -7.85 6.28
N SER A 23 -17.43 -8.20 6.04
CA SER A 23 -16.74 -7.82 4.81
C SER A 23 -17.35 -8.54 3.61
N THR A 24 -17.75 -7.82 2.55
CA THR A 24 -18.35 -8.45 1.35
C THR A 24 -17.31 -9.01 0.37
N TRP A 25 -16.05 -9.11 0.79
CA TRP A 25 -14.94 -9.59 -0.03
C TRP A 25 -14.82 -11.11 -0.10
N GLU A 26 -15.62 -11.86 0.67
CA GLU A 26 -15.55 -13.32 0.63
C GLU A 26 -15.90 -13.85 -0.76
N LEU A 27 -14.88 -14.36 -1.45
CA LEU A 27 -15.04 -15.17 -2.63
C LEU A 27 -15.41 -16.59 -2.21
N SER A 28 -16.37 -17.20 -2.90
CA SER A 28 -16.50 -18.65 -2.84
C SER A 28 -15.22 -19.31 -3.35
N ARG A 29 -14.94 -20.55 -2.91
CA ARG A 29 -13.80 -21.34 -3.40
C ARG A 29 -13.75 -21.42 -4.94
N LYS A 30 -14.92 -21.42 -5.59
CA LYS A 30 -15.04 -21.42 -7.05
C LYS A 30 -14.59 -20.09 -7.65
N GLU A 31 -14.96 -18.97 -7.04
CA GLU A 31 -14.59 -17.63 -7.52
C GLU A 31 -13.11 -17.34 -7.28
N GLU A 32 -12.56 -17.77 -6.14
CA GLU A 32 -11.12 -17.71 -5.86
C GLU A 32 -10.32 -18.51 -6.91
N PHE A 33 -10.74 -19.76 -7.17
CA PHE A 33 -10.12 -20.59 -8.21
C PHE A 33 -10.20 -19.93 -9.60
N GLN A 34 -11.35 -19.34 -9.95
CA GLN A 34 -11.52 -18.65 -11.24
C GLN A 34 -10.61 -17.43 -11.37
N PHE A 35 -10.47 -16.64 -10.30
CA PHE A 35 -9.59 -15.49 -10.25
C PHE A 35 -8.12 -15.90 -10.42
N GLU A 36 -7.66 -16.89 -9.65
CA GLU A 36 -6.30 -17.41 -9.72
C GLU A 36 -5.97 -18.04 -11.08
N HIS A 37 -6.90 -18.84 -11.61
CA HIS A 37 -6.74 -19.46 -12.91
C HIS A 37 -6.66 -18.42 -14.03
N GLN A 38 -7.42 -17.33 -13.94
CA GLN A 38 -7.31 -16.22 -14.90
C GLN A 38 -5.96 -15.52 -14.78
N LEU A 39 -5.48 -15.26 -13.55
CA LEU A 39 -4.17 -14.63 -13.30
C LEU A 39 -3.02 -15.43 -13.91
N ILE A 40 -2.98 -16.75 -13.70
CA ILE A 40 -1.93 -17.64 -14.24
C ILE A 40 -2.00 -17.73 -15.78
N ASN A 41 -3.16 -17.49 -16.36
CA ASN A 41 -3.39 -17.56 -17.80
C ASN A 41 -3.50 -16.18 -18.47
N LEU A 42 -3.04 -15.10 -17.82
CA LEU A 42 -3.16 -13.73 -18.31
C LEU A 42 -2.65 -13.55 -19.74
N GLN A 43 -1.56 -14.23 -20.11
CA GLN A 43 -0.99 -14.16 -21.46
C GLN A 43 -1.99 -14.51 -22.56
N LYS A 44 -3.00 -15.36 -22.30
CA LYS A 44 -4.01 -15.74 -23.29
C LYS A 44 -4.94 -14.58 -23.65
N SER A 45 -5.02 -13.58 -22.78
CA SER A 45 -5.83 -12.37 -22.95
C SER A 45 -5.01 -11.11 -23.23
N ALA A 46 -3.68 -11.23 -23.31
CA ALA A 46 -2.78 -10.10 -23.51
C ALA A 46 -2.87 -9.59 -24.95
N ILE A 47 -3.06 -8.27 -25.09
CA ILE A 47 -3.02 -7.58 -26.40
C ILE A 47 -1.56 -7.29 -26.79
N LYS A 48 -0.72 -6.98 -25.80
CA LYS A 48 0.71 -6.74 -25.89
C LYS A 48 1.36 -7.20 -24.60
N SER A 49 2.60 -7.68 -24.65
CA SER A 49 3.42 -7.88 -23.46
C SER A 49 4.60 -6.91 -23.49
N ILE A 50 4.92 -6.33 -22.34
CA ILE A 50 6.05 -5.42 -22.14
C ILE A 50 7.03 -6.13 -21.22
N GLN A 51 8.24 -6.37 -21.70
CA GLN A 51 9.30 -6.93 -20.87
C GLN A 51 10.19 -5.81 -20.37
N THR A 52 10.35 -5.71 -19.06
CA THR A 52 11.27 -4.73 -18.45
C THR A 52 11.90 -5.36 -17.24
N ASP A 53 13.23 -5.27 -17.14
CA ASP A 53 13.95 -5.52 -15.90
C ASP A 53 13.75 -6.93 -15.30
N GLY A 54 13.49 -7.92 -16.17
CA GLY A 54 13.25 -9.32 -15.79
C GLY A 54 11.77 -9.69 -15.68
N ASP A 55 10.89 -8.70 -15.61
CA ASP A 55 9.45 -8.89 -15.51
C ASP A 55 8.77 -8.80 -16.87
N ILE A 56 7.57 -9.41 -16.94
CA ILE A 56 6.67 -9.27 -18.09
C ILE A 56 5.35 -8.69 -17.58
N TYR A 57 4.91 -7.60 -18.20
CA TYR A 57 3.61 -6.99 -17.96
C TYR A 57 2.72 -7.24 -19.17
N ASP A 58 1.58 -7.89 -18.95
CA ASP A 58 0.59 -8.14 -19.98
C ASP A 58 -0.42 -6.99 -20.01
N CYS A 59 -0.55 -6.35 -21.17
CA CYS A 59 -1.53 -5.32 -21.43
C CYS A 59 -2.88 -6.00 -21.69
N ILE A 60 -3.75 -5.94 -20.68
CA ILE A 60 -5.08 -6.54 -20.71
C ILE A 60 -6.11 -5.47 -21.05
N ASP A 61 -7.10 -5.81 -21.88
CA ASP A 61 -8.28 -4.96 -22.09
C ASP A 61 -8.85 -4.50 -20.75
N PHE A 62 -9.12 -3.20 -20.63
CA PHE A 62 -9.56 -2.60 -19.38
C PHE A 62 -10.78 -3.30 -18.77
N TYR A 63 -11.72 -3.83 -19.56
CA TYR A 63 -12.92 -4.48 -19.03
C TYR A 63 -12.71 -5.97 -18.72
N LYS A 64 -11.57 -6.55 -19.11
CA LYS A 64 -11.23 -7.97 -18.94
C LYS A 64 -10.24 -8.25 -17.82
N GLN A 65 -9.81 -7.21 -17.08
CA GLN A 65 -8.91 -7.40 -15.94
C GLN A 65 -9.54 -8.32 -14.88
N PRO A 66 -8.75 -9.15 -14.18
CA PRO A 66 -9.24 -10.10 -13.18
C PRO A 66 -10.06 -9.46 -12.05
N GLY A 67 -9.75 -8.21 -11.67
CA GLY A 67 -10.46 -7.51 -10.62
C GLY A 67 -11.98 -7.41 -10.86
N PHE A 68 -12.43 -7.28 -12.12
CA PHE A 68 -13.85 -7.19 -12.47
C PHE A 68 -14.64 -8.50 -12.27
N ASN A 69 -13.97 -9.63 -12.02
CA ASN A 69 -14.63 -10.90 -11.74
C ASN A 69 -15.10 -11.04 -10.29
N HIS A 70 -14.64 -10.16 -9.40
CA HIS A 70 -15.11 -10.13 -8.02
C HIS A 70 -16.64 -9.84 -7.98
N PRO A 71 -17.44 -10.53 -7.13
CA PRO A 71 -18.89 -10.39 -7.06
C PRO A 71 -19.40 -8.95 -6.98
N PHE A 72 -18.68 -8.11 -6.22
CA PHE A 72 -18.92 -6.67 -6.14
C PHE A 72 -19.14 -6.02 -7.52
N TRP A 73 -18.36 -6.42 -8.53
CA TRP A 73 -18.36 -5.81 -9.86
C TRP A 73 -19.37 -6.41 -10.85
N LYS A 74 -20.01 -7.53 -10.50
CA LYS A 74 -21.00 -8.20 -11.36
C LYS A 74 -22.26 -7.34 -11.51
N ASN A 75 -22.63 -6.60 -10.47
CA ASN A 75 -23.82 -5.73 -10.45
C ASN A 75 -23.53 -4.27 -10.83
N THR A 76 -22.28 -3.96 -11.17
CA THR A 76 -21.90 -2.59 -11.54
C THR A 76 -22.38 -2.24 -12.94
N THR A 77 -23.04 -1.09 -13.07
CA THR A 77 -23.56 -0.60 -14.36
C THR A 77 -22.44 -0.38 -15.39
N PHE A 78 -22.74 -0.64 -16.66
CA PHE A 78 -21.82 -0.34 -17.77
C PHE A 78 -21.41 1.14 -17.79
N GLN A 79 -22.33 2.05 -17.44
CA GLN A 79 -22.04 3.48 -17.36
C GLN A 79 -20.94 3.80 -16.35
N MET A 80 -20.90 3.11 -15.21
CA MET A 80 -19.86 3.29 -14.21
C MET A 80 -18.51 2.75 -14.69
N LYS A 81 -18.48 1.53 -15.27
CA LYS A 81 -17.25 0.97 -15.85
C LYS A 81 -16.70 1.86 -16.96
N ARG A 82 -17.57 2.44 -17.80
CA ARG A 82 -17.19 3.41 -18.84
C ARG A 82 -16.58 4.67 -18.25
N LYS A 83 -17.08 5.18 -17.13
CA LYS A 83 -16.48 6.36 -16.47
C LYS A 83 -15.09 6.06 -15.92
N LEU A 84 -14.92 4.90 -15.26
CA LEU A 84 -13.61 4.45 -14.78
C LEU A 84 -12.62 4.31 -15.93
N PHE A 85 -13.07 3.77 -17.06
CA PHE A 85 -12.28 3.72 -18.28
C PHE A 85 -11.86 5.13 -18.74
N MET A 86 -12.78 6.10 -18.77
CA MET A 86 -12.40 7.48 -19.15
C MET A 86 -11.36 8.08 -18.20
N GLU A 87 -11.45 7.80 -16.90
CA GLU A 87 -10.46 8.27 -15.92
C GLU A 87 -9.09 7.62 -16.14
N ALA A 88 -9.05 6.30 -16.33
CA ALA A 88 -7.84 5.58 -16.74
C ALA A 88 -7.20 6.21 -17.98
N MET A 89 -8.00 6.54 -18.99
CA MET A 89 -7.49 7.08 -20.26
C MET A 89 -7.06 8.55 -20.21
N LYS A 90 -7.50 9.34 -19.21
CA LYS A 90 -6.99 10.71 -19.01
C LYS A 90 -5.51 10.74 -18.64
N THR A 91 -5.01 9.68 -18.02
CA THR A 91 -3.60 9.60 -17.60
C THR A 91 -2.62 9.43 -18.76
N ASN A 92 -3.12 9.25 -19.99
CA ASN A 92 -2.33 8.95 -21.20
C ASN A 92 -1.82 10.19 -21.97
N VAL A 93 -1.88 11.39 -21.37
CA VAL A 93 -1.48 12.63 -22.04
C VAL A 93 0.04 12.76 -22.02
N ASN A 94 0.68 12.48 -23.16
CA ASN A 94 2.08 12.80 -23.54
C ASN A 94 2.99 13.12 -22.36
N LEU A 95 3.28 12.10 -21.56
CA LEU A 95 4.30 12.20 -20.54
C LEU A 95 5.63 12.42 -21.27
N PRO A 96 6.33 13.56 -21.05
CA PRO A 96 7.74 13.59 -21.41
C PRO A 96 8.37 12.47 -20.61
N VAL A 97 8.96 11.46 -21.28
CA VAL A 97 9.57 10.23 -20.71
C VAL A 97 10.09 10.52 -19.31
N SER A 98 9.22 10.43 -18.34
CA SER A 98 9.52 10.73 -16.96
C SER A 98 9.87 9.38 -16.40
N THR A 99 10.87 9.37 -15.55
CA THR A 99 11.60 8.21 -15.04
C THR A 99 10.75 7.19 -14.25
N ILE A 100 9.42 7.28 -14.33
CA ILE A 100 8.44 6.55 -13.54
C ILE A 100 7.46 5.82 -14.48
N GLY A 101 7.41 4.50 -14.37
CA GLY A 101 6.51 3.64 -15.14
C GLY A 101 7.22 2.74 -16.15
N LEU A 102 6.43 1.95 -16.87
CA LEU A 102 6.91 1.04 -17.91
C LEU A 102 7.53 1.80 -19.08
N LYS A 103 8.56 1.20 -19.67
CA LYS A 103 9.24 1.70 -20.89
C LYS A 103 8.25 1.88 -22.05
N ASP A 104 8.62 2.75 -22.98
CA ASP A 104 7.84 3.08 -24.20
C ASP A 104 6.42 3.63 -23.94
N GLY A 105 6.19 4.23 -22.76
CA GLY A 105 4.90 4.83 -22.40
C GLY A 105 3.83 3.81 -21.98
N GLY A 106 4.22 2.57 -21.68
CA GLY A 106 3.34 1.54 -21.13
C GLY A 106 2.38 0.89 -22.14
N CYS A 107 1.17 0.59 -21.68
CA CYS A 107 0.18 -0.16 -22.42
C CYS A 107 -0.63 0.71 -23.40
N PRO A 108 -1.04 0.15 -24.55
CA PRO A 108 -1.83 0.89 -25.53
C PRO A 108 -3.18 1.35 -24.97
N TYR A 109 -3.74 2.39 -25.59
CA TYR A 109 -5.05 2.93 -25.21
C TYR A 109 -6.11 1.82 -25.08
N GLY A 110 -6.88 1.88 -24.00
CA GLY A 110 -7.91 0.90 -23.67
C GLY A 110 -7.42 -0.34 -22.93
N THR A 111 -6.14 -0.42 -22.62
CA THR A 111 -5.54 -1.56 -21.90
C THR A 111 -4.76 -1.08 -20.67
N VAL A 112 -4.53 -2.00 -19.72
CA VAL A 112 -3.75 -1.73 -18.51
C VAL A 112 -2.71 -2.83 -18.28
N PRO A 113 -1.53 -2.49 -17.73
CA PRO A 113 -0.50 -3.46 -17.44
C PRO A 113 -0.83 -4.26 -16.18
N ILE A 114 -0.75 -5.58 -16.28
CA ILE A 114 -0.78 -6.49 -15.13
C ILE A 114 0.46 -7.36 -15.19
N MET A 115 1.22 -7.41 -14.10
CA MET A 115 2.42 -8.24 -14.06
C MET A 115 2.04 -9.71 -14.19
N ARG A 116 2.68 -10.41 -15.12
CA ARG A 116 2.48 -11.82 -15.37
C ARG A 116 2.99 -12.62 -14.17
N ILE A 117 2.22 -13.62 -13.76
CA ILE A 117 2.59 -14.57 -12.71
C ILE A 117 2.41 -16.00 -13.20
N ASP A 118 3.20 -16.90 -12.63
CA ASP A 118 3.04 -18.34 -12.74
C ASP A 118 2.51 -18.93 -11.42
N GLU A 119 2.35 -20.26 -11.39
CA GLU A 119 1.90 -20.99 -10.19
C GLU A 119 2.83 -20.80 -8.99
N ASP A 120 4.13 -20.74 -9.24
CA ASP A 120 5.13 -20.47 -8.21
C ASP A 120 4.98 -19.04 -7.65
N GLY A 121 4.79 -18.04 -8.52
CA GLY A 121 4.47 -16.66 -8.15
C GLY A 121 3.25 -16.56 -7.24
N LEU A 122 2.17 -17.23 -7.61
CA LEU A 122 0.97 -17.29 -6.78
C LEU A 122 1.23 -17.99 -5.43
N THR A 123 2.00 -19.07 -5.43
CA THR A 123 2.35 -19.82 -4.21
C THR A 123 3.16 -18.97 -3.24
N ARG A 124 4.18 -18.25 -3.73
CA ARG A 124 4.98 -17.33 -2.87
C ARG A 124 4.15 -16.18 -2.33
N ALA A 125 3.25 -15.61 -3.14
CA ALA A 125 2.35 -14.57 -2.66
C ALA A 125 1.41 -15.08 -1.54
N LYS A 126 0.88 -16.31 -1.67
CA LYS A 126 0.10 -16.98 -0.61
C LYS A 126 0.93 -17.31 0.63
N MET A 127 2.21 -17.57 0.47
CA MET A 127 3.12 -17.77 1.60
C MET A 127 3.35 -16.45 2.33
N ASN A 128 3.64 -15.37 1.59
CA ASN A 128 3.80 -14.02 2.12
C ASN A 128 2.52 -13.56 2.85
N SER A 129 1.35 -13.86 2.26
CA SER A 129 0.03 -13.59 2.83
C SER A 129 -0.31 -14.44 4.07
N LYS A 130 0.58 -15.30 4.55
CA LYS A 130 0.41 -16.03 5.82
C LYS A 130 1.38 -15.55 6.91
N ILE A 131 2.40 -14.78 6.57
CA ILE A 131 3.42 -14.32 7.52
C ILE A 131 2.80 -13.48 8.65
N LEU A 132 1.79 -12.65 8.36
CA LEU A 132 1.09 -11.82 9.36
C LEU A 132 0.45 -12.61 10.51
N TYR A 133 0.06 -13.87 10.27
CA TYR A 133 -0.59 -14.71 11.29
C TYR A 133 0.40 -15.37 12.25
N LEU A 134 1.70 -15.29 11.94
CA LEU A 134 2.77 -15.73 12.80
C LEU A 134 3.18 -14.52 13.66
N THR A 135 2.40 -14.25 14.70
CA THR A 135 2.64 -13.17 15.68
C THR A 135 4.11 -13.01 16.05
N GLU A 136 4.53 -11.74 16.13
CA GLU A 136 5.84 -11.18 16.49
C GLU A 136 6.72 -12.10 17.33
N PRO A 137 7.84 -12.55 16.76
CA PRO A 137 9.05 -11.72 16.93
C PRO A 137 9.82 -11.34 15.66
N GLY A 138 9.34 -11.69 14.46
CA GLY A 138 10.08 -11.45 13.21
C GLY A 138 9.89 -10.06 12.59
N TYR A 139 8.89 -9.30 13.04
CA TYR A 139 8.57 -7.97 12.52
C TYR A 139 9.29 -6.90 13.33
N HIS A 140 9.86 -5.90 12.65
CA HIS A 140 10.31 -4.69 13.31
C HIS A 140 9.82 -3.42 12.62
N TYR A 141 9.49 -2.43 13.43
CA TYR A 141 8.89 -1.16 13.03
C TYR A 141 9.70 0.01 13.56
N ALA A 142 9.82 1.05 12.74
CA ALA A 142 10.21 2.39 13.15
C ALA A 142 9.24 3.36 12.46
N ILE A 143 8.15 3.70 13.14
CA ILE A 143 6.98 4.39 12.57
C ILE A 143 6.56 5.60 13.40
N LEU A 144 6.03 6.60 12.71
CA LEU A 144 5.21 7.67 13.29
C LEU A 144 3.77 7.21 13.17
N GLN A 145 3.06 7.10 14.28
CA GLN A 145 1.67 6.65 14.31
C GLN A 145 0.75 7.69 14.95
N THR A 146 -0.50 7.76 14.50
CA THR A 146 -1.53 8.52 15.20
C THR A 146 -1.83 7.89 16.55
N LYS A 147 -2.03 8.70 17.59
CA LYS A 147 -2.49 8.18 18.88
C LYS A 147 -3.88 7.55 18.74
N PRO A 148 -4.21 6.52 19.54
CA PRO A 148 -5.52 5.88 19.49
C PRO A 148 -6.66 6.89 19.69
N ASP A 149 -7.54 7.01 18.70
CA ASP A 149 -8.75 7.82 18.75
C ASP A 149 -9.81 7.20 17.84
N LEU A 150 -10.83 6.60 18.47
CA LEU A 150 -11.92 5.94 17.75
C LEU A 150 -12.87 6.92 17.06
N THR A 151 -12.81 8.21 17.41
CA THR A 151 -13.67 9.26 16.85
C THR A 151 -13.08 9.91 15.61
N ARG A 152 -11.78 9.70 15.35
CA ARG A 152 -11.08 10.23 14.19
C ARG A 152 -11.62 9.62 12.89
N LYS A 153 -12.01 10.48 11.95
CA LYS A 153 -12.53 10.10 10.63
C LYS A 153 -11.59 10.54 9.52
N ILE A 154 -10.60 9.70 9.26
CA ILE A 154 -9.61 9.87 8.20
C ILE A 154 -10.21 9.40 6.87
N GLU A 155 -10.17 10.24 5.85
CA GLU A 155 -10.57 9.91 4.49
C GLU A 155 -9.38 9.76 3.55
N GLY A 156 -8.16 10.02 4.00
CA GLY A 156 -6.98 9.71 3.22
C GLY A 156 -5.68 9.86 3.98
N ILE A 157 -4.62 9.37 3.37
CA ILE A 157 -3.26 9.37 3.88
C ILE A 157 -2.31 9.66 2.71
N GLN A 158 -1.23 10.40 2.97
CA GLN A 158 -0.19 10.62 1.97
C GLN A 158 1.20 10.69 2.58
N ALA A 159 2.21 10.42 1.75
CA ALA A 159 3.61 10.70 1.99
C ALA A 159 4.42 10.63 0.70
N ALA A 160 5.54 11.34 0.65
CA ALA A 160 6.61 11.19 -0.33
C ALA A 160 7.77 10.42 0.27
N PHE A 161 7.97 9.20 -0.20
CA PHE A 161 9.01 8.28 0.27
C PHE A 161 10.31 8.51 -0.50
N SER A 162 11.44 8.61 0.20
CA SER A 162 12.75 8.52 -0.45
C SER A 162 12.95 7.15 -1.11
N CYS A 163 13.36 7.13 -2.37
CA CYS A 163 13.53 5.89 -3.13
C CYS A 163 14.90 5.24 -2.84
N PHE A 164 15.14 4.73 -1.63
CA PHE A 164 16.35 3.95 -1.35
C PHE A 164 16.15 2.46 -1.63
N ASN A 165 17.24 1.75 -1.92
CA ASN A 165 17.24 0.30 -2.01
C ASN A 165 17.98 -0.31 -0.82
N ALA A 166 17.22 -0.92 0.10
CA ALA A 166 17.73 -1.60 1.28
C ALA A 166 18.67 -2.74 0.86
N LYS A 167 19.82 -2.84 1.52
CA LYS A 167 20.84 -3.86 1.22
C LYS A 167 20.74 -5.03 2.20
N GLY A 168 21.15 -6.21 1.75
CA GLY A 168 21.20 -7.41 2.59
C GLY A 168 19.82 -7.96 2.97
N VAL A 169 18.82 -7.80 2.10
CA VAL A 169 17.51 -8.45 2.26
C VAL A 169 17.57 -9.84 1.62
N ASP A 170 17.42 -10.88 2.44
CA ASP A 170 17.44 -12.29 2.01
C ASP A 170 16.08 -12.78 1.49
N GLU A 171 16.04 -13.98 0.92
CA GLU A 171 14.88 -14.55 0.22
C GLU A 171 13.59 -14.60 1.06
N SER A 172 13.70 -14.87 2.35
CA SER A 172 12.58 -14.97 3.30
C SER A 172 12.29 -13.67 4.05
N GLN A 173 12.97 -12.58 3.70
CA GLN A 173 12.90 -11.30 4.40
C GLN A 173 12.24 -10.23 3.55
N TYR A 174 11.89 -9.11 4.16
CA TYR A 174 11.59 -7.90 3.41
C TYR A 174 11.96 -6.64 4.19
N SER A 175 12.15 -5.55 3.47
CA SER A 175 12.34 -4.21 4.02
C SER A 175 11.50 -3.21 3.25
N SER A 176 10.65 -2.47 3.96
CA SER A 176 9.64 -1.60 3.36
C SER A 176 9.64 -0.22 3.98
N PHE A 177 9.36 0.77 3.14
CA PHE A 177 8.93 2.11 3.54
C PHE A 177 7.48 2.27 3.14
N ARG A 178 6.61 2.50 4.12
CA ARG A 178 5.18 2.41 3.90
C ARG A 178 4.40 3.43 4.68
N MET A 179 3.19 3.67 4.20
CA MET A 179 2.12 4.27 4.97
C MET A 179 0.98 3.28 5.06
N THR A 180 0.27 3.28 6.18
CA THR A 180 -0.91 2.44 6.38
C THR A 180 -2.05 3.29 6.88
N LEU A 181 -3.21 3.10 6.27
CA LEU A 181 -4.49 3.59 6.77
C LEU A 181 -5.29 2.39 7.24
N SER A 182 -5.79 2.43 8.48
CA SER A 182 -6.58 1.34 9.03
C SER A 182 -7.80 1.81 9.80
N ASN A 183 -8.74 0.88 9.93
CA ASN A 183 -9.84 0.97 10.88
C ASN A 183 -10.17 -0.44 11.35
N ASN A 184 -10.10 -0.65 12.66
CA ASN A 184 -10.28 -1.96 13.27
C ASN A 184 -9.29 -2.99 12.66
N LEU A 185 -9.80 -4.04 12.02
CA LEU A 185 -9.00 -5.12 11.44
C LEU A 185 -8.74 -4.94 9.93
N ASP A 186 -9.21 -3.84 9.34
CA ASP A 186 -8.95 -3.53 7.94
C ASP A 186 -7.77 -2.57 7.81
N SER A 187 -6.95 -2.76 6.80
CA SER A 187 -5.91 -1.80 6.44
C SER A 187 -5.60 -1.77 4.95
N ILE A 188 -5.24 -0.59 4.46
CA ILE A 188 -4.59 -0.38 3.17
C ILE A 188 -3.19 0.12 3.47
N LYS A 189 -2.19 -0.70 3.14
CA LYS A 189 -0.77 -0.37 3.21
C LYS A 189 -0.23 -0.17 1.80
N THR A 190 0.55 0.88 1.59
CA THR A 190 1.21 1.16 0.31
C THR A 190 2.54 1.86 0.54
N GLY A 191 3.46 1.70 -0.41
CA GLY A 191 4.79 2.27 -0.31
C GLY A 191 5.79 1.60 -1.25
N LEU A 192 7.05 1.58 -0.82
CA LEU A 192 8.15 0.94 -1.52
C LEU A 192 8.67 -0.24 -0.69
N THR A 193 8.95 -1.37 -1.33
CA THR A 193 9.43 -2.58 -0.66
C THR A 193 10.54 -3.26 -1.44
N VAL A 194 11.50 -3.84 -0.72
CA VAL A 194 12.40 -4.87 -1.21
C VAL A 194 11.90 -6.18 -0.61
N ASN A 195 11.34 -7.06 -1.42
CA ASN A 195 10.67 -8.29 -0.97
C ASN A 195 10.96 -9.43 -1.95
N PRO A 196 12.10 -10.14 -1.76
CA PRO A 196 12.53 -11.18 -2.69
C PRO A 196 11.58 -12.38 -2.69
N LEU A 197 10.91 -12.69 -1.58
CA LEU A 197 9.88 -13.71 -1.54
C LEU A 197 8.76 -13.40 -2.54
N LEU A 198 8.29 -12.15 -2.61
CA LEU A 198 7.20 -11.77 -3.50
C LEU A 198 7.67 -11.67 -4.96
N PHE A 199 8.83 -11.05 -5.21
CA PHE A 199 9.24 -10.62 -6.56
C PHE A 199 10.41 -11.40 -7.19
N LYS A 200 11.08 -12.30 -6.45
CA LYS A 200 12.32 -13.00 -6.86
C LYS A 200 13.48 -12.07 -7.20
N ASP A 201 13.50 -10.86 -6.63
CA ASP A 201 14.63 -9.95 -6.75
C ASP A 201 14.76 -9.04 -5.53
N ASN A 202 15.86 -8.28 -5.53
CA ASN A 202 16.19 -7.34 -4.46
C ASN A 202 16.05 -5.89 -4.97
N LYS A 203 15.02 -5.63 -5.77
CA LYS A 203 14.73 -4.28 -6.28
C LYS A 203 13.70 -3.61 -5.37
N THR A 204 13.83 -2.30 -5.21
CA THR A 204 12.79 -1.48 -4.60
C THR A 204 11.59 -1.42 -5.54
N ARG A 205 10.44 -1.90 -5.11
CA ARG A 205 9.22 -2.00 -5.91
C ARG A 205 8.08 -1.26 -5.24
N LEU A 206 7.26 -0.59 -6.05
CA LEU A 206 5.97 -0.07 -5.59
C LEU A 206 5.08 -1.25 -5.20
N PHE A 207 4.50 -1.20 -4.00
CA PHE A 207 3.61 -2.27 -3.55
C PHE A 207 2.40 -1.74 -2.81
N THR A 208 1.37 -2.57 -2.78
CA THR A 208 0.24 -2.43 -1.88
C THR A 208 0.01 -3.75 -1.16
N GLN A 209 -0.35 -3.67 0.11
CA GLN A 209 -0.88 -4.79 0.89
C GLN A 209 -2.23 -4.35 1.44
N VAL A 210 -3.26 -5.16 1.22
CA VAL A 210 -4.58 -4.91 1.81
C VAL A 210 -4.84 -6.01 2.82
N VAL A 211 -5.22 -5.64 4.03
CA VAL A 211 -5.74 -6.54 5.06
C VAL A 211 -7.23 -6.24 5.23
N MET A 212 -8.05 -7.28 5.20
CA MET A 212 -9.48 -7.20 5.50
C MET A 212 -9.74 -8.12 6.67
N ASP A 213 -10.67 -7.74 7.54
CA ASP A 213 -11.18 -8.54 8.66
C ASP A 213 -10.10 -9.18 9.57
N GLY A 214 -8.87 -8.67 9.53
CA GLY A 214 -7.71 -9.15 10.29
C GLY A 214 -7.24 -10.54 9.87
N ARG A 215 -7.82 -11.06 8.80
CA ARG A 215 -7.56 -12.41 8.31
C ARG A 215 -7.03 -12.32 6.89
N ARG A 216 -7.80 -11.74 5.99
CA ARG A 216 -7.46 -11.84 4.58
C ARG A 216 -6.44 -10.78 4.23
N GLN A 217 -5.34 -11.22 3.64
CA GLN A 217 -4.35 -10.29 3.10
C GLN A 217 -3.96 -10.68 1.69
N CYS A 218 -3.70 -9.67 0.87
CA CYS A 218 -3.31 -9.82 -0.51
C CYS A 218 -2.39 -8.67 -0.91
N PHE A 219 -1.63 -8.88 -2.00
CA PHE A 219 -0.67 -7.91 -2.50
C PHE A 219 -1.01 -7.49 -3.92
N ASN A 220 -0.88 -6.21 -4.22
CA ASN A 220 -0.97 -5.67 -5.58
C ASN A 220 -2.26 -6.12 -6.32
N TYR A 221 -2.12 -6.49 -7.59
CA TYR A 221 -3.17 -7.04 -8.44
C TYR A 221 -3.60 -8.46 -8.05
N LEU A 222 -2.92 -9.11 -7.10
CA LEU A 222 -3.34 -10.38 -6.51
C LEU A 222 -4.47 -10.19 -5.49
N CYS A 223 -4.85 -8.94 -5.21
CA CYS A 223 -6.06 -8.62 -4.48
C CYS A 223 -7.30 -8.70 -5.39
N PRO A 224 -8.20 -9.69 -5.18
CA PRO A 224 -9.52 -9.67 -5.78
C PRO A 224 -10.21 -8.30 -5.66
N GLY A 225 -10.82 -7.84 -6.74
CA GLY A 225 -11.57 -6.58 -6.76
C GLY A 225 -10.72 -5.31 -6.93
N TYR A 226 -9.39 -5.36 -6.84
CA TYR A 226 -8.53 -4.26 -7.24
C TYR A 226 -8.64 -4.00 -8.74
N ILE A 227 -8.82 -2.74 -9.12
CA ILE A 227 -8.90 -2.31 -10.52
C ILE A 227 -7.72 -1.40 -10.83
N GLN A 228 -6.86 -1.83 -11.76
CA GLN A 228 -5.81 -1.00 -12.33
C GLN A 228 -6.45 0.02 -13.29
N LEU A 229 -6.06 1.28 -13.15
CA LEU A 229 -6.48 2.38 -14.03
C LEU A 229 -5.33 2.91 -14.87
N ASN A 230 -4.15 3.11 -14.27
CA ASN A 230 -3.04 3.72 -14.97
C ASN A 230 -2.43 2.74 -16.01
N PRO A 231 -2.30 3.13 -17.29
CA PRO A 231 -1.76 2.25 -18.34
C PRO A 231 -0.23 2.18 -18.33
N GLN A 232 0.46 2.97 -17.51
CA GLN A 232 1.91 3.13 -17.52
C GLN A 232 2.58 2.63 -16.24
N ILE A 233 1.95 2.80 -15.08
CA ILE A 233 2.54 2.50 -13.78
C ILE A 233 1.75 1.36 -13.12
N PRO A 234 2.19 0.10 -13.26
CA PRO A 234 1.57 -1.03 -12.57
C PRO A 234 2.04 -1.14 -11.12
N LEU A 235 1.23 -1.78 -10.27
CA LEU A 235 1.70 -2.27 -8.98
C LEU A 235 2.72 -3.40 -9.14
N GLY A 236 3.68 -3.46 -8.22
CA GLY A 236 4.84 -4.35 -8.32
C GLY A 236 5.93 -3.86 -9.27
N TRP A 237 5.78 -2.67 -9.89
CA TRP A 237 6.80 -2.08 -10.76
C TRP A 237 8.12 -1.80 -10.02
N PRO A 238 9.28 -2.21 -10.57
CA PRO A 238 10.59 -1.85 -10.02
C PRO A 238 10.86 -0.37 -10.24
N VAL A 239 11.20 0.36 -9.18
CA VAL A 239 11.52 1.79 -9.27
C VAL A 239 12.91 1.95 -9.85
N ASP A 240 12.99 2.52 -11.06
CA ASP A 240 14.27 2.67 -11.77
C ASP A 240 15.15 3.81 -11.18
N THR A 241 14.53 4.86 -10.64
CA THR A 241 15.25 5.96 -9.99
C THR A 241 15.45 5.72 -8.51
N ILE A 242 16.64 5.24 -8.16
CA ILE A 242 17.06 4.97 -6.78
C ILE A 242 17.99 6.09 -6.28
N SER A 243 17.72 6.58 -5.08
CA SER A 243 18.51 7.59 -4.38
C SER A 243 19.88 7.02 -3.99
N VAL A 244 20.90 7.87 -4.05
CA VAL A 244 22.28 7.53 -3.68
C VAL A 244 22.65 8.24 -2.40
N ILE A 245 23.19 7.53 -1.41
CA ILE A 245 23.64 8.11 -0.14
C ILE A 245 24.67 9.22 -0.42
N GLY A 246 24.39 10.44 0.05
CA GLY A 246 25.18 11.64 -0.17
C GLY A 246 25.13 12.21 -1.59
N GLY A 247 24.34 11.62 -2.49
CA GLY A 247 24.25 11.98 -3.91
C GLY A 247 22.85 12.41 -4.34
N GLU A 248 22.47 12.05 -5.57
CA GLU A 248 21.14 12.36 -6.12
C GLU A 248 20.03 11.69 -5.32
N GLN A 249 18.97 12.45 -5.03
CA GLN A 249 17.84 12.01 -4.21
C GLN A 249 16.57 12.01 -5.06
N TYR A 250 15.79 10.94 -4.95
CA TYR A 250 14.49 10.79 -5.60
C TYR A 250 13.43 10.46 -4.55
N VAL A 251 12.24 11.00 -4.75
CA VAL A 251 11.09 10.72 -3.89
C VAL A 251 9.89 10.28 -4.73
N MET A 252 9.11 9.35 -4.20
CA MET A 252 7.83 8.95 -4.77
C MET A 252 6.71 9.32 -3.82
N LYS A 253 5.84 10.24 -4.24
CA LYS A 253 4.67 10.63 -3.44
C LYS A 253 3.47 9.78 -3.79
N LEU A 254 2.91 9.14 -2.77
CA LEU A 254 1.70 8.33 -2.86
C LEU A 254 0.60 8.96 -2.00
N GLN A 255 -0.64 8.78 -2.45
CA GLN A 255 -1.83 9.14 -1.70
C GLN A 255 -2.83 8.00 -1.77
N VAL A 256 -3.43 7.66 -0.64
CA VAL A 256 -4.65 6.85 -0.58
C VAL A 256 -5.78 7.78 -0.18
N LEU A 257 -6.82 7.87 -0.99
CA LEU A 257 -7.92 8.80 -0.77
C LEU A 257 -9.27 8.12 -0.99
N LYS A 258 -10.19 8.31 -0.06
CA LYS A 258 -11.59 7.94 -0.22
C LYS A 258 -12.29 9.04 -0.99
N GLU A 259 -12.80 8.70 -2.16
CA GLU A 259 -13.49 9.67 -3.00
C GLU A 259 -14.59 9.02 -3.82
N TYR A 260 -15.52 9.83 -4.30
CA TYR A 260 -16.49 9.36 -5.26
C TYR A 260 -15.79 9.11 -6.59
N ILE A 261 -16.16 8.02 -7.28
CA ILE A 261 -15.73 7.78 -8.67
C ILE A 261 -16.17 8.94 -9.61
N ASN A 262 -17.04 9.85 -9.13
CA ASN A 262 -17.45 11.04 -9.85
C ASN A 262 -18.01 12.13 -8.92
N ARG A 263 -17.55 13.39 -9.08
CA ARG A 263 -18.16 14.61 -8.53
C ARG A 263 -19.32 15.10 -9.42
N GLY A 264 -20.30 14.25 -9.70
CA GLY A 264 -21.48 14.59 -10.49
C GLY A 264 -22.73 13.97 -9.90
N ALA A 265 -23.87 14.65 -10.06
CA ALA A 265 -25.07 14.54 -9.21
C ALA A 265 -25.69 13.16 -8.95
N ASN A 266 -25.30 12.10 -9.67
CA ASN A 266 -26.02 10.81 -9.67
C ASN A 266 -25.14 9.58 -9.33
N THR A 267 -23.97 9.76 -8.71
CA THR A 267 -23.13 8.61 -8.28
C THR A 267 -22.84 8.70 -6.79
N THR A 268 -23.24 7.67 -6.04
CA THR A 268 -23.07 7.57 -4.58
C THR A 268 -21.93 6.62 -4.17
N GLU A 269 -21.23 6.02 -5.14
CA GLU A 269 -20.22 5.00 -4.82
C GLU A 269 -18.86 5.63 -4.51
N LEU A 270 -18.39 5.36 -3.29
CA LEU A 270 -17.09 5.74 -2.76
C LEU A 270 -16.08 4.63 -3.00
N VAL A 271 -14.84 5.01 -3.29
CA VAL A 271 -13.71 4.11 -3.48
C VAL A 271 -12.48 4.64 -2.80
N TRP A 272 -11.59 3.74 -2.42
CA TRP A 272 -10.23 4.07 -2.01
C TRP A 272 -9.33 4.09 -3.24
N THR A 273 -8.91 5.27 -3.69
CA THR A 273 -7.99 5.42 -4.82
C THR A 273 -6.55 5.46 -4.34
N LEU A 274 -5.67 4.81 -5.09
CA LEU A 274 -4.23 4.96 -4.96
C LEU A 274 -3.75 5.92 -6.04
N ARG A 275 -3.07 6.98 -5.64
CA ARG A 275 -2.54 8.01 -6.52
C ARG A 275 -1.03 8.08 -6.35
N VAL A 276 -0.33 8.39 -7.44
CA VAL A 276 1.09 8.74 -7.42
C VAL A 276 1.24 10.15 -7.97
N GLU A 277 1.97 11.02 -7.29
CA GLU A 277 2.32 12.33 -7.82
C GLU A 277 3.54 12.19 -8.76
N ALA A 278 3.30 11.57 -9.91
CA ALA A 278 4.22 11.60 -11.05
C ALA A 278 3.74 12.59 -12.12
N VAL A 279 2.43 12.87 -12.14
CA VAL A 279 1.71 13.72 -13.11
C VAL A 279 0.40 14.18 -12.47
N GLU A 280 -0.16 15.31 -12.92
CA GLU A 280 -1.51 15.72 -12.52
C GLU A 280 -2.52 14.58 -12.74
N ASN A 281 -3.31 14.26 -11.70
CA ASN A 281 -4.35 13.23 -11.71
C ASN A 281 -3.91 11.79 -12.08
N SER A 282 -2.71 11.35 -11.69
CA SER A 282 -2.28 9.96 -11.88
C SER A 282 -2.85 9.00 -10.82
N ILE A 283 -4.10 8.59 -11.03
CA ILE A 283 -4.72 7.50 -10.26
C ILE A 283 -4.18 6.16 -10.80
N LEU A 284 -3.49 5.40 -9.95
CA LEU A 284 -2.94 4.08 -10.29
C LEU A 284 -4.04 3.02 -10.40
N GLY A 285 -4.92 3.01 -9.41
CA GLY A 285 -6.01 2.06 -9.30
C GLY A 285 -6.82 2.36 -8.05
N PHE A 286 -7.75 1.49 -7.72
CA PHE A 286 -8.59 1.68 -6.54
C PHE A 286 -9.17 0.36 -6.01
N TRP A 287 -9.65 0.42 -4.77
CA TRP A 287 -10.43 -0.62 -4.11
C TRP A 287 -11.83 -0.09 -3.80
N PRO A 288 -12.91 -0.85 -4.08
CA PRO A 288 -14.23 -0.45 -3.64
C PRO A 288 -14.35 -0.42 -2.13
N THR A 289 -14.99 0.60 -1.55
CA THR A 289 -15.09 0.68 -0.08
C THR A 289 -15.86 -0.49 0.52
N LYS A 290 -16.87 -1.03 -0.19
CA LYS A 290 -17.72 -2.12 0.31
C LYS A 290 -16.98 -3.45 0.52
N VAL A 291 -15.75 -3.60 0.00
CA VAL A 291 -14.96 -4.82 0.24
C VAL A 291 -14.39 -4.86 1.66
N PHE A 292 -14.27 -3.70 2.30
CA PHE A 292 -13.79 -3.55 3.67
C PHE A 292 -14.93 -3.72 4.68
N SER A 293 -14.58 -4.04 5.93
CA SER A 293 -15.48 -3.95 7.08
C SER A 293 -15.65 -2.49 7.53
N LYS A 294 -14.88 -2.02 8.53
CA LYS A 294 -14.98 -0.65 9.07
C LYS A 294 -14.25 0.38 8.21
N LEU A 295 -13.23 -0.02 7.45
CA LEU A 295 -12.58 0.88 6.49
C LEU A 295 -13.49 1.19 5.28
N SER A 296 -14.66 0.56 5.16
CA SER A 296 -15.70 0.96 4.22
C SER A 296 -16.25 2.36 4.53
N GLU A 297 -16.23 2.76 5.81
CA GLU A 297 -16.75 4.03 6.32
C GLU A 297 -15.67 5.12 6.38
N PHE A 298 -14.57 4.88 7.08
CA PHE A 298 -13.44 5.82 7.23
C PHE A 298 -12.25 5.09 7.87
N GLY A 299 -11.05 5.67 7.81
CA GLY A 299 -9.91 5.28 8.64
C GLY A 299 -9.94 5.98 10.00
N ASN A 300 -9.39 5.38 11.05
CA ASN A 300 -9.22 6.05 12.36
C ASN A 300 -7.78 5.98 12.91
N TYR A 301 -6.96 5.12 12.31
CA TYR A 301 -5.55 5.00 12.60
C TYR A 301 -4.75 5.13 11.31
N ALA A 302 -3.61 5.80 11.43
CA ALA A 302 -2.65 5.94 10.36
C ALA A 302 -1.24 5.91 10.91
N ASP A 303 -0.31 5.35 10.13
CA ASP A 303 1.10 5.42 10.43
C ASP A 303 1.95 5.53 9.16
N TRP A 304 3.19 5.99 9.34
CA TRP A 304 4.20 6.12 8.31
C TRP A 304 5.56 5.71 8.86
N GLY A 305 6.36 5.03 8.05
CA GLY A 305 7.75 4.77 8.39
C GLY A 305 8.27 3.48 7.79
N GLY A 306 9.23 2.88 8.47
CA GLY A 306 9.86 1.64 8.05
C GLY A 306 9.25 0.41 8.73
N GLU A 307 9.17 -0.66 7.95
CA GLU A 307 8.76 -1.99 8.41
C GLU A 307 9.66 -3.04 7.78
N VAL A 308 10.24 -3.91 8.60
CA VAL A 308 11.04 -5.04 8.15
C VAL A 308 10.51 -6.34 8.71
N TYR A 309 10.80 -7.43 8.03
CA TYR A 309 10.54 -8.77 8.50
C TYR A 309 11.74 -9.68 8.26
N SER A 310 12.03 -10.53 9.26
CA SER A 310 12.87 -11.70 9.10
C SER A 310 12.31 -12.90 9.89
N PRO A 311 12.59 -14.13 9.45
CA PRO A 311 12.51 -15.31 10.31
C PRO A 311 13.37 -15.14 11.59
N LEU A 312 12.98 -15.81 12.66
CA LEU A 312 13.61 -15.65 13.99
C LEU A 312 15.03 -16.20 14.09
N ASP A 313 15.37 -17.14 13.23
CA ASP A 313 16.69 -17.75 13.12
C ASP A 313 17.63 -16.95 12.23
N GLN A 314 17.18 -15.80 11.70
CA GLN A 314 17.95 -14.95 10.80
C GLN A 314 18.12 -13.54 11.40
N PRO A 315 19.25 -12.87 11.13
CA PRO A 315 19.41 -11.46 11.47
C PRO A 315 18.39 -10.63 10.67
N SER A 316 17.74 -9.67 11.32
CA SER A 316 16.80 -8.78 10.63
C SER A 316 17.52 -7.88 9.62
N PRO A 317 16.90 -7.59 8.46
CA PRO A 317 17.55 -6.85 7.38
C PRO A 317 17.68 -5.37 7.72
N ALA A 318 18.53 -4.66 6.96
CA ALA A 318 18.58 -3.21 7.03
C ALA A 318 17.22 -2.57 6.67
N MET A 319 16.87 -1.52 7.41
CA MET A 319 15.80 -0.60 7.08
C MET A 319 16.43 0.67 6.52
N GLY A 320 15.83 1.26 5.50
CA GLY A 320 16.30 2.57 5.03
C GLY A 320 17.55 2.44 4.18
N THR A 321 18.52 3.27 4.53
CA THR A 321 19.88 3.21 4.01
C THR A 321 20.73 2.17 4.75
N GLY A 322 20.24 1.62 5.87
CA GLY A 322 21.01 0.82 6.81
C GLY A 322 21.86 1.67 7.75
N ILE A 323 21.71 3.00 7.73
CA ILE A 323 22.52 3.94 8.52
C ILE A 323 21.64 4.57 9.59
N ARG A 324 21.85 4.15 10.83
CA ARG A 324 21.10 4.69 11.97
C ARG A 324 21.28 6.21 12.09
N PRO A 325 20.20 7.00 12.19
CA PRO A 325 20.31 8.43 12.45
C PRO A 325 20.83 8.66 13.89
N LEU A 326 21.87 9.48 14.04
CA LEU A 326 22.50 9.74 15.34
C LEU A 326 21.97 11.04 15.95
N GLY A 327 20.86 10.95 16.70
CA GLY A 327 20.30 12.06 17.47
C GLY A 327 20.03 13.29 16.59
N HIS A 328 20.68 14.43 16.86
CA HIS A 328 20.50 15.67 16.09
C HIS A 328 21.34 15.74 14.79
N LYS A 329 22.15 14.72 14.48
CA LYS A 329 22.93 14.62 13.25
C LYS A 329 22.23 13.69 12.27
N TRP A 330 21.30 14.24 11.51
CA TRP A 330 20.61 13.56 10.41
C TRP A 330 20.64 14.44 9.16
N SER A 331 20.50 13.81 7.99
CA SER A 331 20.41 14.52 6.71
C SER A 331 19.55 13.72 5.74
N THR A 332 18.63 14.38 5.04
CA THR A 332 17.83 13.72 3.99
C THR A 332 18.67 13.16 2.84
N ALA A 333 19.94 13.58 2.71
CA ALA A 333 20.86 13.00 1.73
C ALA A 333 21.46 11.65 2.18
N TYR A 334 21.41 11.33 3.48
CA TYR A 334 22.06 10.15 4.06
C TYR A 334 21.09 9.22 4.80
N SER A 335 19.82 9.57 4.87
CA SER A 335 18.84 8.81 5.65
C SER A 335 17.55 8.66 4.86
N ALA A 336 16.95 7.47 4.97
CA ALA A 336 15.63 7.25 4.44
C ALA A 336 14.60 8.09 5.20
N HIS A 337 13.66 8.66 4.45
CA HIS A 337 12.78 9.68 4.98
C HIS A 337 11.45 9.75 4.20
N SER A 338 10.44 10.26 4.89
CA SER A 338 9.18 10.64 4.26
C SER A 338 8.89 12.13 4.46
N ARG A 339 8.56 12.82 3.36
CA ARG A 339 8.01 14.19 3.37
C ARG A 339 6.51 14.14 3.10
N PHE A 340 5.80 15.26 3.19
CA PHE A 340 4.37 15.27 2.85
C PHE A 340 3.54 14.31 3.71
N VAL A 341 4.00 14.01 4.93
CA VAL A 341 3.25 13.21 5.90
C VAL A 341 1.99 14.00 6.29
N ALA A 342 0.84 13.48 5.88
CA ALA A 342 -0.44 14.14 6.10
C ALA A 342 -1.63 13.19 6.05
N LEU A 343 -2.70 13.60 6.71
CA LEU A 343 -4.01 12.98 6.72
C LEU A 343 -4.99 13.85 5.95
N ALA A 344 -5.93 13.24 5.25
CA ALA A 344 -7.07 13.94 4.70
C ALA A 344 -8.30 13.71 5.55
N TYR A 345 -9.06 14.78 5.77
CA TYR A 345 -10.35 14.78 6.44
C TYR A 345 -11.43 15.26 5.48
N HIS A 346 -12.68 14.87 5.74
CA HIS A 346 -13.82 15.37 4.96
C HIS A 346 -14.03 16.86 5.26
N GLU A 347 -13.96 17.71 4.24
CA GLU A 347 -14.44 19.10 4.31
C GLU A 347 -15.78 19.26 3.59
N ALA A 348 -16.59 20.23 4.03
CA ALA A 348 -17.93 20.46 3.49
C ALA A 348 -17.95 20.75 1.97
N ASP A 349 -16.82 21.20 1.40
CA ASP A 349 -16.69 21.63 0.02
C ASP A 349 -16.30 20.50 -0.96
N LEU A 350 -16.38 19.23 -0.53
CA LEU A 350 -16.07 18.03 -1.34
C LEU A 350 -14.63 17.95 -1.88
N GLN A 351 -13.72 18.80 -1.35
CA GLN A 351 -12.28 18.69 -1.58
C GLN A 351 -11.61 18.18 -0.31
N SER A 352 -10.99 17.01 -0.39
CA SER A 352 -10.20 16.47 0.70
C SER A 352 -8.92 17.29 0.84
N LYS A 353 -8.76 17.96 1.97
CA LYS A 353 -7.57 18.74 2.29
C LYS A 353 -6.61 17.89 3.10
N PHE A 354 -5.37 17.79 2.65
CA PHE A 354 -4.32 17.10 3.40
C PHE A 354 -3.69 18.04 4.43
N GLU A 355 -3.73 17.61 5.68
CA GLU A 355 -3.18 18.32 6.83
C GLU A 355 -2.15 17.46 7.53
N SER A 356 -1.07 18.07 7.98
CA SER A 356 -0.05 17.37 8.76
C SER A 356 -0.67 16.82 10.05
N PRO A 357 -0.30 15.60 10.47
CA PRO A 357 -0.90 15.01 11.65
C PRO A 357 -0.40 15.76 12.90
N ASN A 358 -1.31 16.02 13.84
CA ASN A 358 -1.05 16.81 15.04
C ASN A 358 -1.04 15.98 16.34
N ASP A 359 -1.62 14.78 16.31
CA ASP A 359 -1.71 13.88 17.46
C ASP A 359 -1.03 12.54 17.14
N THR A 360 0.29 12.59 17.07
CA THR A 360 1.16 11.47 16.73
C THR A 360 2.13 11.13 17.84
N GLU A 361 2.67 9.92 17.76
CA GLU A 361 3.78 9.44 18.58
C GLU A 361 4.69 8.56 17.72
N VAL A 362 5.96 8.46 18.13
CA VAL A 362 6.92 7.55 17.51
C VAL A 362 6.86 6.18 18.17
N TYR A 363 7.00 5.13 17.38
CA TYR A 363 7.08 3.75 17.84
C TYR A 363 8.25 3.03 17.18
N GLU A 364 9.13 2.48 18.00
CA GLU A 364 10.27 1.64 17.62
C GLU A 364 10.13 0.29 18.32
N SER A 365 9.89 -0.79 17.56
CA SER A 365 9.76 -2.13 18.15
C SER A 365 11.11 -2.70 18.60
N ASP A 366 12.19 -2.30 17.93
CA ASP A 366 13.58 -2.56 18.33
C ASP A 366 14.40 -1.28 18.17
N SER A 367 14.40 -0.47 19.22
CA SER A 367 15.15 0.78 19.28
C SER A 367 16.66 0.60 19.28
N LYS A 368 17.21 -0.62 19.33
CA LYS A 368 18.67 -0.85 19.17
C LYS A 368 19.06 -1.05 17.71
N SER A 369 18.19 -1.62 16.90
CA SER A 369 18.46 -1.90 15.49
C SER A 369 17.89 -0.83 14.55
N TYR A 370 16.76 -0.23 14.92
CA TYR A 370 16.05 0.74 14.08
C TYR A 370 15.78 2.03 14.84
N SER A 371 15.61 3.12 14.12
CA SER A 371 15.21 4.38 14.73
C SER A 371 14.32 5.22 13.83
N ILE A 372 13.41 5.97 14.45
CA ILE A 372 12.62 7.01 13.80
C ILE A 372 12.79 8.35 14.52
N LEU A 373 12.97 9.41 13.72
CA LEU A 373 12.97 10.78 14.19
C LEU A 373 11.77 11.52 13.59
N ASP A 374 10.90 12.04 14.45
CA ASP A 374 9.89 13.02 14.07
C ASP A 374 10.52 14.41 14.02
N ILE A 375 10.73 14.93 12.82
CA ILE A 375 11.37 16.23 12.61
C ILE A 375 10.32 17.36 12.57
N GLY A 376 9.05 17.03 12.34
CA GLY A 376 7.99 18.00 12.15
C GLY A 376 8.15 18.87 10.91
N HIS A 377 7.61 20.09 10.98
CA HIS A 377 7.57 21.03 9.87
C HIS A 377 8.94 21.63 9.55
N LYS A 378 9.38 21.50 8.30
CA LYS A 378 10.62 22.13 7.80
C LYS A 378 10.42 23.52 7.20
N SER A 379 9.22 23.82 6.74
CA SER A 379 8.85 25.13 6.23
C SER A 379 7.39 25.43 6.57
N LYS A 380 6.95 26.65 6.23
CA LYS A 380 5.54 27.05 6.35
C LYS A 380 4.65 26.45 5.24
N MET A 381 5.20 25.67 4.31
CA MET A 381 4.40 25.04 3.26
C MET A 381 3.52 23.92 3.86
N PRO A 382 2.19 23.91 3.58
CA PRO A 382 1.32 22.81 3.98
C PRO A 382 1.85 21.46 3.51
N GLY A 383 1.92 20.48 4.42
CA GLY A 383 2.47 19.16 4.12
C GLY A 383 4.00 19.06 4.21
N ASP A 384 4.77 20.09 4.55
CA ASP A 384 6.23 19.92 4.71
C ASP A 384 6.64 19.25 6.04
N TYR A 385 5.89 18.22 6.45
CA TYR A 385 6.16 17.40 7.62
C TYR A 385 7.12 16.28 7.24
N LEU A 386 8.24 16.21 7.96
CA LEU A 386 9.34 15.31 7.69
C LEU A 386 9.50 14.29 8.82
N ILE A 387 9.63 13.02 8.45
CA ILE A 387 10.12 11.96 9.33
C ILE A 387 11.33 11.29 8.71
N ILE A 388 12.21 10.76 9.56
CA ILE A 388 13.39 9.99 9.17
C ILE A 388 13.31 8.64 9.84
N TYR A 389 13.54 7.57 9.09
CA TYR A 389 13.52 6.19 9.62
C TYR A 389 14.66 5.41 8.97
N ASP A 390 15.45 4.73 9.78
CA ASP A 390 16.61 4.00 9.26
C ASP A 390 17.13 3.01 10.31
N GLY A 391 17.94 2.05 9.89
CA GLY A 391 18.61 1.16 10.82
C GLY A 391 19.37 0.03 10.15
N PRO A 392 20.56 -0.34 10.65
CA PRO A 392 21.39 -1.40 10.05
C PRO A 392 20.76 -2.79 10.11
N GLY A 393 19.77 -3.01 10.97
CA GLY A 393 19.29 -4.35 11.31
C GLY A 393 20.32 -5.15 12.13
N GLY A 394 20.06 -6.44 12.32
CA GLY A 394 21.05 -7.38 12.83
C GLY A 394 21.52 -7.20 14.28
N ILE A 395 20.64 -7.41 15.27
CA ILE A 395 21.06 -7.82 16.61
C ILE A 395 20.38 -9.16 16.96
N GLN A 396 21.14 -10.25 16.92
CA GLN A 396 20.75 -11.46 17.64
C GLN A 396 20.70 -11.14 19.14
N SER A 397 19.61 -11.54 19.80
CA SER A 397 19.55 -11.62 21.24
C SER A 397 20.73 -12.45 21.75
N ASN A 398 21.65 -11.81 22.48
CA ASN A 398 22.51 -12.55 23.42
C ASN A 398 21.66 -13.16 24.53
#